data_AF-A0A9P7MG88-F1
#
_entry.id   AF-A0A9P7MG88-F1
#
_cell.length_a   1.000
_cell.length_b   1.000
_cell.length_c   1.000
_cell.angle_alpha   90.00
_cell.angle_beta   90.00
_cell.angle_gamma   90.00
#
_symmetry.space_group_name_H-M   'P 1'
#
loop_
_entity.id
_entity.type
_entity.pdbx_description
1 polymer ?
#
loop_
_entity_poly.entity_id
_entity_poly.type
_entity_poly.pdbx_seq_one_letter_code
_entity_poly.pdbx_strand_id
1 'polypeptide(L)'
;MDMKRQSTSETIASCNDRKINQNDKDDKTGPESSVDMELTRQRIHQLHHHSRTRLIASVRQILDQGFIALLLGDAVFDVASGPDMLSGDALMYILAMNLDAVQRCIFVTGVAGIYTRDLEAFDDATLVRQLWCISTDTDQGACDEPDATGATSLQPK
;
A
#
# COMPACT_ATOMS: atom_id res chain seq x y z
N MET A 1 14.98 40.20 -27.15
CA MET A 1 16.31 39.56 -27.24
C MET A 1 16.20 38.21 -26.58
N ASP A 2 15.92 37.21 -27.41
CA ASP A 2 15.94 35.80 -27.07
C ASP A 2 17.33 35.35 -26.61
N MET A 3 17.38 34.51 -25.58
CA MET A 3 18.57 33.74 -25.28
C MET A 3 18.18 32.29 -24.97
N LYS A 4 18.24 31.46 -26.02
CA LYS A 4 18.29 30.00 -25.97
C LYS A 4 19.61 29.54 -25.33
N ARG A 5 19.55 28.53 -24.45
CA ARG A 5 20.55 27.44 -24.24
C ARG A 5 19.79 26.22 -23.69
N GLN A 6 19.53 25.16 -24.47
CA GLN A 6 20.31 23.91 -24.62
C GLN A 6 20.80 23.34 -23.27
N SER A 7 20.19 22.26 -22.75
CA SER A 7 20.39 20.82 -23.07
C SER A 7 21.73 20.28 -22.59
N THR A 8 21.71 19.42 -21.56
CA THR A 8 22.61 18.24 -21.44
C THR A 8 21.95 17.16 -20.59
N SER A 9 21.65 16.05 -21.27
CA SER A 9 21.46 14.71 -20.70
C SER A 9 22.78 14.20 -20.17
N GLU A 10 22.83 13.66 -18.95
CA GLU A 10 23.96 12.84 -18.50
C GLU A 10 23.46 11.53 -17.87
N THR A 11 23.65 10.50 -18.68
CA THR A 11 23.71 9.08 -18.37
C THR A 11 24.92 8.82 -17.45
N ILE A 12 24.71 8.10 -16.35
CA ILE A 12 25.78 7.52 -15.52
C ILE A 12 25.65 6.00 -15.67
N ALA A 13 26.35 5.37 -16.62
CA ALA A 13 27.64 4.67 -16.43
C ALA A 13 27.61 3.72 -15.21
N SER A 14 27.29 2.43 -15.35
CA SER A 14 28.13 1.33 -15.90
C SER A 14 29.55 1.26 -15.33
N CYS A 15 29.77 0.32 -14.41
CA CYS A 15 31.02 -0.37 -14.03
C CYS A 15 30.64 -1.38 -12.90
N ASN A 16 31.08 -2.63 -12.82
CA ASN A 16 32.16 -3.34 -13.50
C ASN A 16 31.96 -4.86 -13.37
N ASP A 17 32.46 -5.55 -14.40
CA ASP A 17 32.76 -6.97 -14.45
C ASP A 17 33.52 -7.50 -13.22
N ARG A 18 33.05 -8.63 -12.68
CA ARG A 18 33.92 -9.63 -12.05
C ARG A 18 33.58 -11.01 -12.57
N LYS A 19 34.44 -11.51 -13.47
CA LYS A 19 34.58 -12.94 -13.74
C LYS A 19 35.02 -13.64 -12.46
N ILE A 20 34.26 -14.64 -12.00
CA ILE A 20 34.74 -15.65 -11.06
C ILE A 20 34.58 -17.01 -11.74
N ASN A 21 35.69 -17.75 -11.71
CA ASN A 21 35.96 -19.00 -12.39
C ASN A 21 34.95 -20.11 -12.07
N GLN A 22 34.55 -20.84 -13.11
CA GLN A 22 34.11 -22.23 -13.02
C GLN A 22 35.31 -23.12 -12.75
N ASN A 23 35.24 -23.94 -11.70
CA ASN A 23 35.74 -25.31 -11.68
C ASN A 23 35.22 -26.06 -10.43
N ASP A 24 34.58 -27.18 -10.74
CA ASP A 24 34.59 -28.46 -10.03
C ASP A 24 33.84 -28.70 -8.71
N LYS A 25 33.02 -29.76 -8.80
CA LYS A 25 32.76 -30.87 -7.88
C LYS A 25 31.41 -30.91 -7.16
N ASP A 26 30.73 -32.01 -7.47
CA ASP A 26 29.63 -32.65 -6.78
C ASP A 26 29.70 -32.50 -5.25
N ASP A 27 28.66 -31.94 -4.66
CA ASP A 27 28.21 -32.37 -3.34
C ASP A 27 26.69 -32.27 -3.22
N LYS A 28 26.13 -33.24 -2.51
CA LYS A 28 24.71 -33.52 -2.37
C LYS A 28 24.04 -32.51 -1.44
N THR A 29 23.29 -31.55 -1.97
CA THR A 29 22.32 -30.79 -1.16
C THR A 29 20.98 -31.52 -1.11
N GLY A 30 20.70 -32.11 0.05
CA GLY A 30 19.36 -32.55 0.46
C GLY A 30 18.38 -31.37 0.64
N PRO A 31 17.14 -31.64 1.11
CA PRO A 31 16.04 -30.68 1.07
C PRO A 31 16.14 -29.67 2.22
N GLU A 32 17.08 -28.73 2.17
CA GLU A 32 17.21 -27.65 3.16
C GLU A 32 16.40 -26.39 2.80
N SER A 33 15.72 -26.36 1.64
CA SER A 33 15.16 -25.11 1.12
C SER A 33 13.77 -24.71 1.64
N SER A 34 13.02 -25.59 2.29
CA SER A 34 11.65 -25.25 2.75
C SER A 34 11.61 -24.67 4.16
N VAL A 35 12.45 -25.17 5.07
CA VAL A 35 12.49 -24.73 6.49
C VAL A 35 13.04 -23.32 6.61
N ASP A 36 14.07 -22.99 5.83
CA ASP A 36 14.68 -21.65 5.81
C ASP A 36 13.73 -20.58 5.24
N MET A 37 12.92 -20.93 4.25
CA MET A 37 11.96 -20.01 3.65
C MET A 37 10.80 -19.70 4.60
N GLU A 38 10.33 -20.70 5.35
CA GLU A 38 9.28 -20.52 6.36
C GLU A 38 9.78 -19.71 7.57
N LEU A 39 10.98 -19.99 8.05
CA LEU A 39 11.60 -19.21 9.13
C LEU A 39 11.84 -17.75 8.72
N THR A 40 12.19 -17.51 7.46
CA THR A 40 12.37 -16.17 6.89
C THR A 40 11.03 -15.42 6.86
N ARG A 41 9.95 -16.07 6.40
CA ARG A 41 8.59 -15.48 6.42
C ARG A 41 8.13 -15.12 7.84
N GLN A 42 8.35 -16.00 8.80
CA GLN A 42 7.98 -15.75 10.20
C GLN A 42 8.73 -14.54 10.77
N ARG A 43 10.03 -14.41 10.49
CA ARG A 43 10.82 -13.25 10.91
C ARG A 43 10.33 -11.95 10.27
N ILE A 44 10.00 -11.98 8.98
CA ILE A 44 9.47 -10.80 8.28
C ILE A 44 8.14 -10.36 8.90
N HIS A 45 7.22 -11.30 9.16
CA HIS A 45 5.97 -10.99 9.87
C HIS A 45 6.21 -10.37 11.25
N GLN A 46 7.16 -10.89 12.02
CA GLN A 46 7.52 -10.33 13.33
C GLN A 46 8.09 -8.92 13.21
N LEU A 47 8.93 -8.66 12.22
CA LEU A 47 9.50 -7.33 11.95
C LEU A 47 8.42 -6.31 11.58
N HIS A 48 7.50 -6.67 10.68
CA HIS A 48 6.35 -5.82 10.34
C HIS A 48 5.50 -5.50 11.57
N HIS A 49 5.18 -6.51 12.36
CA HIS A 49 4.40 -6.34 13.58
C HIS A 49 5.10 -5.40 14.56
N HIS A 50 6.42 -5.56 14.73
CA HIS A 50 7.21 -4.75 15.67
C HIS A 50 7.28 -3.28 15.23
N SER A 51 7.57 -3.02 13.95
CA SER A 51 7.62 -1.66 13.39
C SER A 51 6.29 -0.94 13.53
N ARG A 52 5.18 -1.63 13.19
CA ARG A 52 3.83 -1.08 13.35
C ARG A 52 3.51 -0.77 14.80
N THR A 53 3.80 -1.70 15.72
CA THR A 53 3.55 -1.53 17.16
C THR A 53 4.33 -0.32 17.70
N ARG A 54 5.59 -0.16 17.31
CA ARG A 54 6.43 0.98 17.73
C ARG A 54 5.92 2.32 17.22
N LEU A 55 5.45 2.37 15.96
CA LEU A 55 4.85 3.57 15.39
C LEU A 55 3.62 3.97 16.19
N ILE A 56 2.68 3.04 16.42
CA ILE A 56 1.44 3.30 17.15
C ILE A 56 1.75 3.78 18.58
N ALA A 57 2.68 3.12 19.28
CA ALA A 57 3.07 3.50 20.63
C ALA A 57 3.67 4.92 20.69
N SER A 58 4.53 5.27 19.73
CA SER A 58 5.15 6.59 19.64
C SER A 58 4.11 7.68 19.38
N VAL A 59 3.21 7.45 18.43
CA VAL A 59 2.13 8.40 18.11
C VAL A 59 1.21 8.58 19.32
N ARG A 60 0.81 7.48 19.97
CA ARG A 60 -0.02 7.54 21.18
C ARG A 60 0.64 8.36 22.28
N GLN A 61 1.93 8.15 22.53
CA GLN A 61 2.66 8.91 23.55
C GLN A 61 2.68 10.41 23.26
N ILE A 62 2.85 10.82 21.99
CA ILE A 62 2.84 12.23 21.57
C ILE A 62 1.44 12.83 21.76
N LEU A 63 0.39 12.10 21.37
CA LEU A 63 -1.00 12.54 21.53
C LEU A 63 -1.41 12.65 23.00
N ASP A 64 -1.01 11.69 23.85
CA ASP A 64 -1.30 11.68 25.28
C ASP A 64 -0.66 12.88 26.02
N GLN A 65 0.41 13.45 25.45
CA GLN A 65 1.06 14.67 25.96
C GLN A 65 0.39 15.96 25.46
N GLY A 66 -0.66 15.86 24.63
CA GLY A 66 -1.39 17.01 24.09
C GLY A 66 -0.74 17.64 22.86
N PHE A 67 0.23 16.98 22.24
CA PHE A 67 0.81 17.44 20.97
C PHE A 67 -0.03 16.98 19.77
N ILE A 68 0.12 17.69 18.66
CA ILE A 68 -0.44 17.31 17.36
C ILE A 68 0.66 16.58 16.57
N ALA A 69 0.47 15.31 16.28
CA ALA A 69 1.40 14.53 15.47
C ALA A 69 1.21 14.84 13.98
N LEU A 70 2.23 15.41 13.34
CA LEU A 70 2.29 15.59 11.89
C LEU A 70 3.05 14.40 11.29
N LEU A 71 2.37 13.59 10.49
CA LEU A 71 2.93 12.41 9.85
C LEU A 71 2.85 12.55 8.34
N LEU A 72 3.86 12.04 7.65
CA LEU A 72 3.96 12.04 6.20
C LEU A 72 4.13 10.60 5.72
N GLY A 73 3.63 10.32 4.51
CA GLY A 73 4.00 9.10 3.82
C GLY A 73 5.49 9.10 3.48
N ASP A 74 6.06 7.91 3.30
CA ASP A 74 7.48 7.76 3.01
C ASP A 74 7.77 6.53 2.15
N ALA A 75 8.92 6.52 1.48
CA ALA A 75 9.46 5.33 0.86
C ALA A 75 9.99 4.41 1.96
N VAL A 76 9.39 3.23 2.09
CA VAL A 76 9.76 2.24 3.09
C VAL A 76 10.40 1.05 2.41
N PHE A 77 11.35 0.42 3.08
CA PHE A 77 11.92 -0.82 2.59
C PHE A 77 11.28 -1.98 3.33
N ASP A 78 10.56 -2.82 2.59
CA ASP A 78 10.10 -4.09 3.10
C ASP A 78 11.07 -5.23 2.70
N VAL A 79 11.31 -6.13 3.64
CA VAL A 79 12.21 -7.28 3.43
C VAL A 79 11.56 -8.34 2.54
N ALA A 80 10.23 -8.47 2.53
CA ALA A 80 9.53 -9.41 1.65
C ALA A 80 9.22 -8.83 0.26
N SER A 81 8.73 -7.59 0.21
CA SER A 81 8.24 -6.94 -1.00
C SER A 81 9.25 -5.99 -1.65
N GLY A 82 10.38 -5.71 -0.98
CA GLY A 82 11.37 -4.75 -1.44
C GLY A 82 10.96 -3.30 -1.14
N PRO A 83 11.50 -2.31 -1.88
CA PRO A 83 11.13 -0.92 -1.67
C PRO A 83 9.67 -0.67 -2.08
N ASP A 84 8.90 -0.04 -1.19
CA ASP A 84 7.49 0.29 -1.38
C ASP A 84 7.20 1.72 -0.88
N MET A 85 6.04 2.28 -1.24
CA MET A 85 5.58 3.58 -0.78
C MET A 85 4.50 3.43 0.30
N LEU A 86 4.83 3.85 1.52
CA LEU A 86 3.84 3.99 2.58
C LEU A 86 3.07 5.29 2.37
N SER A 87 1.88 5.20 1.79
CA SER A 87 1.00 6.36 1.59
C SER A 87 0.44 6.90 2.91
N GLY A 88 0.06 8.19 2.91
CA GLY A 88 -0.62 8.81 4.06
C GLY A 88 -1.97 8.15 4.38
N ASP A 89 -2.69 7.67 3.37
CA ASP A 89 -3.97 6.98 3.53
C ASP A 89 -3.79 5.63 4.24
N ALA A 90 -2.77 4.86 3.85
CA ALA A 90 -2.42 3.62 4.52
C ALA A 90 -2.02 3.86 5.98
N LEU A 91 -1.23 4.92 6.23
CA LEU A 91 -0.85 5.31 7.58
C LEU A 91 -2.07 5.70 8.43
N MET A 92 -2.99 6.49 7.87
CA MET A 92 -4.22 6.86 8.56
C MET A 92 -5.10 5.64 8.87
N TYR A 93 -5.25 4.71 7.91
CA TYR A 93 -5.96 3.45 8.14
C TYR A 93 -5.34 2.65 9.30
N ILE A 94 -4.01 2.48 9.30
CA ILE A 94 -3.29 1.78 10.38
C ILE A 94 -3.54 2.46 11.71
N LEU A 95 -3.43 3.79 11.79
CA LEU A 95 -3.64 4.52 13.05
C LEU A 95 -5.09 4.44 13.51
N ALA A 96 -6.07 4.64 12.63
CA ALA A 96 -7.49 4.58 12.96
C ALA A 96 -7.93 3.21 13.47
N MET A 97 -7.37 2.13 12.93
CA MET A 97 -7.67 0.76 13.37
C MET A 97 -7.01 0.38 14.71
N ASN A 98 -5.98 1.11 15.15
CA ASN A 98 -5.19 0.72 16.33
C ASN A 98 -5.25 1.75 17.48
N LEU A 99 -5.82 2.94 17.25
CA LEU A 99 -6.01 3.97 18.26
C LEU A 99 -7.51 4.09 18.58
N ASP A 100 -7.93 3.52 19.70
CA ASP A 100 -9.34 3.48 20.13
C ASP A 100 -9.99 4.87 20.26
N ALA A 101 -9.19 5.92 20.46
CA ALA A 101 -9.67 7.29 20.58
C ALA A 101 -10.09 7.93 19.23
N VAL A 102 -9.72 7.32 18.09
CA VAL A 102 -10.02 7.86 16.76
C VAL A 102 -11.49 7.60 16.41
N GLN A 103 -12.26 8.68 16.28
CA GLN A 103 -13.70 8.61 15.94
C GLN A 103 -14.01 8.98 14.49
N ARG A 104 -13.06 9.64 13.81
CA ARG A 104 -13.26 10.16 12.46
C ARG A 104 -11.94 10.32 11.73
N CYS A 105 -11.91 9.83 10.50
CA CYS A 105 -10.89 10.14 9.51
C CYS A 105 -11.42 11.20 8.54
N ILE A 106 -10.63 12.21 8.24
CA ILE A 106 -10.98 13.27 7.29
C ILE A 106 -9.94 13.28 6.19
N PHE A 107 -10.39 12.99 4.97
CA PHE A 107 -9.55 13.07 3.78
C PHE A 107 -9.77 14.43 3.11
N VAL A 108 -8.70 15.18 2.94
CA VAL A 108 -8.72 16.46 2.20
C VAL A 108 -8.14 16.20 0.83
N THR A 109 -8.94 16.42 -0.21
CA THR A 109 -8.56 16.15 -1.60
C THR A 109 -8.76 17.40 -2.46
N GLY A 110 -8.22 17.38 -3.69
CA GLY A 110 -8.39 18.46 -4.66
C GLY A 110 -9.77 18.51 -5.33
N VAL A 111 -10.66 17.58 -4.98
CA VAL A 111 -12.03 17.49 -5.50
C VAL A 111 -13.03 17.54 -4.33
N ALA A 112 -14.29 17.87 -4.60
CA ALA A 112 -15.29 18.01 -3.53
C ALA A 112 -15.62 16.68 -2.79
N GLY A 113 -15.28 15.53 -3.38
CA GLY A 113 -15.51 14.21 -2.82
C GLY A 113 -15.62 13.14 -3.90
N ILE A 114 -16.33 12.06 -3.58
CA ILE A 114 -16.57 10.94 -4.50
C ILE A 114 -17.82 11.23 -5.32
N TYR A 115 -17.76 11.01 -6.63
CA TYR A 115 -18.88 11.17 -7.55
C TYR A 115 -19.42 9.82 -8.03
N THR A 116 -20.66 9.79 -8.51
CA THR A 116 -21.29 8.57 -9.05
C THR A 116 -20.61 8.01 -10.29
N ARG A 117 -19.81 8.85 -10.97
CA ARG A 117 -19.00 8.53 -12.15
C ARG A 117 -17.93 9.61 -12.35
N ASP A 118 -17.08 9.42 -13.34
CA ASP A 118 -16.03 10.37 -13.70
C ASP A 118 -16.62 11.74 -14.12
N LEU A 119 -16.05 12.81 -13.56
CA LEU A 119 -16.43 14.20 -13.82
C LEU A 119 -15.99 14.67 -15.20
N GLU A 120 -14.90 14.15 -15.73
CA GLU A 120 -14.36 14.60 -17.02
C GLU A 120 -15.12 13.98 -18.20
N ALA A 121 -15.74 12.82 -18.00
CA ALA A 121 -16.43 12.08 -19.04
C ALA A 121 -17.96 12.30 -19.06
N PHE A 122 -18.56 12.76 -17.95
CA PHE A 122 -20.02 12.82 -17.81
C PHE A 122 -20.51 14.05 -17.05
N ASP A 123 -21.33 14.87 -17.72
CA ASP A 123 -21.91 16.09 -17.14
C ASP A 123 -23.00 15.83 -16.08
N ASP A 124 -23.56 14.62 -16.03
CA ASP A 124 -24.58 14.21 -15.05
C ASP A 124 -23.99 13.56 -13.78
N ALA A 125 -22.67 13.61 -13.62
CA ALA A 125 -21.99 13.12 -12.42
C ALA A 125 -22.46 13.90 -11.17
N THR A 126 -22.90 13.17 -10.14
CA THR A 126 -23.40 13.76 -8.89
C THR A 126 -22.54 13.36 -7.71
N LEU A 127 -22.36 14.29 -6.76
CA LEU A 127 -21.57 14.06 -5.55
C LEU A 127 -22.28 13.07 -4.63
N VAL A 128 -21.58 11.99 -4.28
CA VAL A 128 -22.05 10.99 -3.32
C VAL A 128 -21.90 11.58 -1.92
N ARG A 129 -23.03 11.77 -1.24
CA ARG A 129 -23.06 12.42 0.09
C ARG A 129 -22.75 11.46 1.23
N GLN A 130 -23.15 10.20 1.09
CA GLN A 130 -23.03 9.19 2.13
C GLN A 130 -22.77 7.84 1.47
N LEU A 131 -21.78 7.13 2.00
CA LEU A 131 -21.48 5.75 1.66
C LEU A 131 -21.55 4.95 2.95
N TRP A 132 -22.20 3.79 2.88
CA TRP A 132 -22.26 2.83 3.95
C TRP A 132 -21.48 1.60 3.49
N CYS A 133 -20.42 1.28 4.23
CA CYS A 133 -19.66 0.06 3.98
C CYS A 133 -20.15 -0.99 4.96
N ILE A 134 -20.57 -2.15 4.45
CA ILE A 134 -20.89 -3.31 5.27
C ILE A 134 -19.71 -4.25 5.09
N SER A 135 -18.98 -4.55 6.17
CA SER A 135 -17.95 -5.57 6.12
C SER A 135 -18.63 -6.93 5.97
N THR A 136 -18.42 -7.58 4.82
CA THR A 136 -18.65 -9.01 4.71
C THR A 136 -17.35 -9.67 5.13
N ASP A 137 -17.30 -10.19 6.36
CA ASP A 137 -16.14 -10.93 6.89
C ASP A 137 -16.00 -12.31 6.23
N THR A 138 -16.12 -12.37 4.90
CA THR A 138 -15.98 -13.59 4.11
C THR A 138 -14.65 -13.52 3.35
N ASP A 139 -13.56 -13.79 4.07
CA ASP A 139 -12.33 -14.25 3.46
C ASP A 139 -12.57 -15.65 2.86
N GLN A 140 -13.16 -15.71 1.68
CA GLN A 140 -13.08 -16.86 0.80
C GLN A 140 -13.07 -16.37 -0.64
N GLY A 141 -11.90 -16.50 -1.28
CA GLY A 141 -11.66 -16.03 -2.62
C GLY A 141 -12.66 -16.56 -3.65
N ALA A 142 -13.06 -15.67 -4.54
CA ALA A 142 -13.43 -15.99 -5.90
C ALA A 142 -13.20 -14.71 -6.73
N CYS A 143 -12.02 -14.61 -7.35
CA CYS A 143 -11.89 -13.81 -8.55
C CYS A 143 -12.62 -14.59 -9.66
N ASP A 144 -13.93 -14.44 -9.75
CA ASP A 144 -14.68 -14.79 -10.95
C ASP A 144 -15.41 -13.53 -11.41
N GLU A 145 -14.86 -12.92 -12.46
CA GLU A 145 -15.58 -12.04 -13.39
C GLU A 145 -15.54 -12.74 -14.76
N PRO A 146 -16.52 -12.56 -15.66
CA PRO A 146 -17.89 -12.08 -15.50
C PRO A 146 -18.93 -13.04 -16.11
N ASP A 147 -20.10 -13.20 -15.48
CA ASP A 147 -21.25 -13.79 -16.17
C ASP A 147 -22.28 -12.72 -16.52
N ALA A 148 -22.19 -12.27 -17.76
CA ALA A 148 -23.21 -11.47 -18.42
C ALA A 148 -24.46 -12.32 -18.65
N THR A 149 -25.36 -12.40 -17.67
CA THR A 149 -26.73 -12.86 -17.93
C THR A 149 -27.72 -12.05 -17.09
N GLY A 150 -28.58 -11.31 -17.79
CA GLY A 150 -29.59 -10.45 -17.20
C GLY A 150 -30.57 -11.18 -16.29
N ALA A 151 -30.86 -10.55 -15.16
CA ALA A 151 -32.07 -10.81 -14.40
C ALA A 151 -32.69 -9.46 -14.01
N THR A 152 -33.55 -8.95 -14.91
CA THR A 152 -34.62 -8.02 -14.54
C THR A 152 -35.48 -8.68 -13.46
N SER A 153 -35.32 -8.25 -12.21
CA SER A 153 -36.29 -8.52 -11.15
C SER A 153 -37.08 -7.24 -10.88
N LEU A 154 -38.19 -7.10 -11.59
CA LEU A 154 -39.25 -6.16 -11.25
C LEU A 154 -39.89 -6.62 -9.95
N GLN A 155 -39.74 -5.83 -8.88
CA GLN A 155 -40.58 -5.94 -7.68
C GLN A 155 -41.90 -5.19 -7.94
N PRO A 156 -43.04 -5.70 -7.47
CA PRO A 156 -44.34 -5.10 -7.72
C PRO A 156 -44.62 -3.99 -6.70
N LYS A 157 -45.06 -2.82 -7.18
CA LYS A 157 -46.12 -2.01 -6.57
C LYS A 157 -46.63 -0.97 -7.56
#